data_AF-A0A925KE31-F1
#
_entry.id   AF-A0A925KE31-F1
#
_cell.length_a   1.000
_cell.length_b   1.000
_cell.length_c   1.000
_cell.angle_alpha   90.00
_cell.angle_beta   90.00
_cell.angle_gamma   90.00
#
_symmetry.space_group_name_H-M   'P 1'
#
loop_
_entity.id
_entity.type
_entity.pdbx_description
1 polymer ?
#
loop_
_entity_poly.entity_id
_entity_poly.type
_entity_poly.pdbx_seq_one_letter_code
_entity_poly.pdbx_strand_id
1 'polypeptide(L)'
;MLARSTYVGRFAPSPTGPLHAGSLVAALASWLDARAQGGSWLVRIEDVDGTRCVPGMDQVILGQLAACGLHPDAPPWRQSQRGAAYSQALDRLRAVGRAYDCGCTRKEIGDTLA
;
A
#
# COMPACT_ATOMS: atom_id res chain seq x y z
N MET A 1 -22.92 19.66 -15.32
CA MET A 1 -22.08 19.11 -14.24
C MET A 1 -21.49 17.81 -14.76
N LEU A 2 -20.20 17.79 -15.12
CA LEU A 2 -19.56 16.55 -15.61
C LEU A 2 -19.57 15.51 -14.48
N ALA A 3 -20.04 14.30 -14.76
CA ALA A 3 -20.02 13.20 -13.80
C ALA A 3 -18.58 12.99 -13.34
N ARG A 4 -18.32 13.11 -12.02
CA ARG A 4 -17.01 12.75 -11.47
C ARG A 4 -16.77 11.28 -11.75
N SER A 5 -15.62 10.97 -12.35
CA SER A 5 -15.21 9.60 -12.62
C SER A 5 -15.15 8.79 -11.32
N THR A 6 -15.55 7.53 -11.39
CA THR A 6 -15.43 6.58 -10.27
C THR A 6 -14.02 6.00 -10.14
N TYR A 7 -13.09 6.41 -11.00
CA TYR A 7 -11.71 5.91 -10.96
C TYR A 7 -11.01 6.35 -9.68
N VAL A 8 -10.38 5.38 -9.00
CA VAL A 8 -9.55 5.62 -7.81
C VAL A 8 -8.22 4.92 -7.98
N GLY A 9 -7.18 5.70 -8.22
CA GLY A 9 -5.79 5.27 -8.24
C GLY A 9 -5.14 5.38 -6.86
N ARG A 10 -3.99 4.72 -6.68
CA ARG A 10 -3.17 4.92 -5.47
C ARG A 10 -1.68 4.68 -5.71
N PHE A 11 -0.87 5.41 -4.95
CA PHE A 11 0.53 5.07 -4.68
C PHE A 11 0.66 4.51 -3.26
N ALA A 12 1.37 3.38 -3.11
CA ALA A 12 1.44 2.64 -1.86
C ALA A 12 2.89 2.30 -1.44
N PRO A 13 3.67 3.30 -0.98
CA PRO A 13 5.09 3.08 -0.63
C PRO A 13 5.25 2.41 0.73
N SER A 14 6.25 1.52 0.84
CA SER A 14 6.77 1.05 2.12
C SER A 14 7.79 2.07 2.68
N PRO A 15 7.72 2.46 3.96
CA PRO A 15 8.62 3.46 4.55
C PRO A 15 9.96 2.84 4.98
N THR A 16 10.61 2.08 4.09
CA THR A 16 11.91 1.42 4.33
C THR A 16 13.09 2.28 3.89
N GLY A 17 12.83 3.43 3.26
CA GLY A 17 13.81 4.37 2.74
C GLY A 17 13.10 5.53 2.01
N PRO A 18 13.85 6.58 1.62
CA PRO A 18 13.28 7.70 0.88
C PRO A 18 12.82 7.27 -0.53
N LEU A 19 12.02 8.11 -1.18
CA LEU A 19 11.74 7.91 -2.60
C LEU A 19 13.04 7.94 -3.41
N HIS A 20 13.15 6.99 -4.34
CA HIS A 20 14.18 6.93 -5.37
C HIS A 20 13.51 7.08 -6.73
N ALA A 21 14.29 7.17 -7.81
CA ALA A 21 13.75 7.43 -9.15
C ALA A 21 12.63 6.44 -9.55
N GLY A 22 12.82 5.14 -9.28
CA GLY A 22 11.82 4.12 -9.58
C GLY A 22 10.50 4.31 -8.83
N SER A 23 10.54 4.60 -7.52
CA SER A 23 9.31 4.83 -6.75
C SER A 23 8.65 6.16 -7.10
N LEU A 24 9.43 7.19 -7.47
CA LEU A 24 8.88 8.44 -7.97
C LEU A 24 8.19 8.27 -9.33
N VAL A 25 8.75 7.47 -10.24
CA VAL A 25 8.10 7.14 -11.53
C VAL A 25 6.76 6.46 -11.29
N ALA A 26 6.69 5.49 -10.37
CA ALA A 26 5.43 4.83 -10.02
C ALA A 26 4.40 5.80 -9.40
N ALA A 27 4.84 6.70 -8.52
CA ALA A 27 3.98 7.74 -7.95
C ALA A 27 3.43 8.68 -9.04
N LEU A 28 4.30 9.21 -9.91
CA LEU A 28 3.92 10.12 -10.98
C LEU A 28 2.99 9.45 -12.00
N ALA A 29 3.31 8.23 -12.43
CA ALA A 29 2.48 7.50 -13.40
C ALA A 29 1.07 7.24 -12.85
N SER A 30 0.96 6.75 -11.61
CA SER A 30 -0.36 6.51 -10.99
C SER A 30 -1.14 7.80 -10.74
N TRP A 31 -0.45 8.91 -10.44
CA TRP A 31 -1.07 10.22 -10.29
C TRP A 31 -1.58 10.77 -11.62
N LEU A 32 -0.77 10.71 -12.68
CA LEU A 32 -1.16 11.15 -14.03
C LEU A 32 -2.34 10.35 -14.56
N ASP A 33 -2.35 9.03 -14.36
CA ASP A 33 -3.47 8.18 -14.80
C ASP A 33 -4.78 8.58 -14.08
N ALA A 34 -4.73 8.79 -12.76
CA ALA A 34 -5.89 9.27 -12.01
C ALA A 34 -6.39 10.63 -12.50
N ARG A 35 -5.48 11.56 -12.83
CA ARG A 35 -5.84 12.89 -13.36
C ARG A 35 -6.41 12.81 -14.76
N ALA A 36 -5.83 11.99 -15.64
CA ALA A 36 -6.33 11.77 -17.00
C ALA A 36 -7.75 11.20 -17.00
N GLN A 37 -8.06 10.34 -16.02
CA GLN A 37 -9.38 9.75 -15.83
C GLN A 37 -10.35 10.67 -15.08
N GLY A 38 -9.93 11.86 -14.63
CA GLY A 38 -10.74 12.75 -13.77
C GLY A 38 -11.13 12.10 -12.43
N GLY A 39 -10.34 11.15 -11.94
CA GLY A 39 -10.57 10.37 -10.73
C GLY A 39 -9.80 10.87 -9.51
N SER A 40 -9.82 10.07 -8.45
CA SER A 40 -9.07 10.34 -7.21
C SER A 40 -7.76 9.57 -7.17
N TRP A 41 -6.73 10.18 -6.58
CA TRP A 41 -5.44 9.56 -6.30
C TRP A 41 -5.17 9.56 -4.80
N LEU A 42 -4.94 8.37 -4.25
CA LEU A 42 -4.74 8.16 -2.82
C LEU A 42 -3.29 7.76 -2.51
N VAL A 43 -2.87 7.98 -1.27
CA VAL A 43 -1.60 7.47 -0.75
C VAL A 43 -1.86 6.57 0.45
N ARG A 44 -1.24 5.38 0.45
CA ARG A 44 -1.26 4.44 1.58
C ARG A 44 0.17 4.10 1.97
N ILE A 45 0.56 4.35 3.22
CA ILE A 45 1.86 3.93 3.72
C ILE A 45 1.79 2.45 4.11
N GLU A 46 2.61 1.61 3.49
CA GLU A 46 2.68 0.16 3.74
C GLU A 46 3.72 -0.17 4.81
N ASP A 47 3.42 0.21 6.05
CA ASP A 47 4.26 0.08 7.25
C ASP A 47 4.01 -1.22 8.05
N VAL A 48 3.72 -2.33 7.36
CA VAL A 48 3.39 -3.61 8.01
C VAL A 48 4.61 -4.33 8.57
N ASP A 49 5.76 -4.19 7.91
CA ASP A 49 7.00 -4.80 8.38
C ASP A 49 7.78 -3.84 9.27
N GLY A 50 7.44 -3.84 10.56
CA GLY A 50 8.04 -2.96 11.56
C GLY A 50 9.57 -3.09 11.67
N THR A 51 10.16 -4.23 11.30
CA THR A 51 11.62 -4.42 11.37
C THR A 51 12.38 -3.72 10.24
N ARG A 52 11.72 -3.52 9.09
CA ARG A 52 12.29 -2.84 7.93
C ARG A 52 11.88 -1.37 7.82
N CYS A 53 10.81 -0.97 8.52
CA CYS A 53 10.34 0.41 8.50
C CYS A 53 11.29 1.33 9.29
N VAL A 54 11.61 2.48 8.71
CA VAL A 54 12.43 3.50 9.35
C VAL A 54 11.52 4.54 10.02
N PRO A 55 11.65 4.80 11.34
CA PRO A 55 10.84 5.80 12.02
C PRO A 55 10.88 7.17 11.33
N GLY A 56 9.71 7.76 11.09
CA GLY A 56 9.56 9.06 10.43
C GLY A 56 9.77 9.06 8.90
N MET A 57 10.10 7.92 8.29
CA MET A 57 10.30 7.85 6.84
C MET A 57 9.00 8.05 6.05
N ASP A 58 7.85 7.75 6.65
CA ASP A 58 6.54 8.07 6.09
C ASP A 58 6.39 9.59 5.86
N GLN A 59 6.78 10.40 6.84
CA GLN A 59 6.77 11.87 6.73
C GLN A 59 7.73 12.35 5.63
N VAL A 60 8.92 11.76 5.54
CA VAL A 60 9.91 12.08 4.49
C VAL A 60 9.32 11.80 3.10
N ILE A 61 8.75 10.62 2.89
CA ILE A 61 8.11 10.23 1.62
C ILE A 61 6.98 11.20 1.26
N LEU A 62 6.10 11.51 2.22
CA LEU A 62 4.98 12.44 1.99
C LEU A 62 5.48 13.86 1.65
N GLY A 63 6.56 14.31 2.30
CA GLY A 63 7.22 15.58 1.98
C GLY A 63 7.82 15.59 0.58
N GLN A 64 8.48 14.50 0.15
CA GLN A 64 9.03 14.37 -1.19
C GLN A 64 7.94 14.37 -2.27
N LEU A 65 6.82 13.68 -2.05
CA LEU A 65 5.67 13.73 -2.96
C LEU A 65 5.13 15.16 -3.08
N ALA A 66 4.95 15.86 -1.95
CA ALA A 66 4.47 17.24 -1.93
C ALA A 66 5.44 18.20 -2.65
N ALA A 67 6.75 18.02 -2.48
CA ALA A 67 7.76 18.81 -3.19
C ALA A 67 7.72 18.62 -4.71
N CYS A 68 7.23 17.48 -5.19
CA CYS A 68 6.98 17.20 -6.60
C CYS A 68 5.56 17.60 -7.08
N GLY A 69 4.74 18.23 -6.23
CA GLY A 69 3.36 18.61 -6.55
C GLY A 69 2.37 17.44 -6.57
N LEU A 70 2.76 16.26 -6.07
CA LEU A 70 1.94 15.05 -6.05
C LEU A 70 1.10 14.98 -4.77
N HIS A 71 -0.02 15.71 -4.76
CA HIS A 71 -0.93 15.77 -3.61
C HIS A 71 -2.02 14.69 -3.66
N PRO A 72 -2.21 13.89 -2.59
CA PRO A 72 -3.32 12.94 -2.49
C PRO A 72 -4.65 13.65 -2.25
N ASP A 73 -5.73 13.08 -2.79
CA ASP A 73 -7.08 13.65 -2.71
C ASP A 73 -7.79 13.34 -1.38
N ALA A 74 -7.18 12.55 -0.50
CA ALA A 74 -7.64 12.29 0.85
C ALA A 74 -6.43 12.11 1.79
N PRO A 75 -6.62 12.27 3.12
CA PRO A 75 -5.56 12.04 4.09
C PRO A 75 -4.90 10.65 3.89
N PRO A 76 -3.56 10.59 3.79
CA PRO A 76 -2.86 9.31 3.76
C PRO A 76 -3.17 8.48 5.00
N TRP A 77 -3.24 7.18 4.84
CA TRP A 77 -3.44 6.25 5.95
C TRP A 77 -2.35 5.18 5.99
N ARG A 78 -2.13 4.63 7.18
CA ARG A 78 -1.09 3.65 7.48
C ARG A 78 -1.66 2.26 7.60
N GLN A 79 -0.94 1.28 7.06
CA GLN A 79 -1.37 -0.10 7.04
C GLN A 79 -1.30 -0.75 8.43
N SER A 80 -0.35 -0.34 9.27
CA SER A 80 -0.22 -0.75 10.67
C SER A 80 -1.50 -0.50 11.49
N GLN A 81 -2.29 0.50 11.12
CA GLN A 81 -3.55 0.85 11.79
C GLN A 81 -4.76 0.00 11.33
N ARG A 82 -4.55 -0.97 10.45
CA ARG A 82 -5.62 -1.76 9.81
C ARG A 82 -5.75 -3.19 10.34
N GLY A 83 -5.07 -3.53 11.43
CA GLY A 83 -5.09 -4.89 12.00
C GLY A 83 -6.49 -5.49 12.13
N ALA A 84 -7.45 -4.74 12.69
CA ALA A 84 -8.83 -5.21 12.83
C ALA A 84 -9.51 -5.55 11.48
N ALA A 85 -9.25 -4.77 10.43
CA ALA A 85 -9.81 -5.03 9.10
C ALA A 85 -9.20 -6.30 8.49
N TYR A 86 -7.92 -6.58 8.74
CA TYR A 86 -7.26 -7.80 8.28
C TYR A 86 -7.73 -9.04 9.03
N SER A 87 -7.85 -8.96 10.36
CA SER A 87 -8.43 -10.05 11.16
C SER A 87 -9.84 -10.40 10.68
N GLN A 88 -10.71 -9.40 10.49
CA GLN A 88 -12.07 -9.62 9.98
C GLN A 88 -12.09 -10.20 8.56
N ALA A 89 -11.14 -9.84 7.70
CA ALA A 89 -11.03 -10.43 6.37
C ALA A 89 -10.59 -11.91 6.46
N LEU A 90 -9.61 -12.22 7.32
CA LEU A 90 -9.15 -13.59 7.56
C LEU A 90 -10.26 -14.47 8.16
N ASP A 91 -11.01 -13.97 9.13
CA ASP A 91 -12.14 -14.68 9.75
C ASP A 91 -13.21 -15.03 8.70
N ARG A 92 -13.51 -14.10 7.79
CA ARG A 92 -14.41 -14.37 6.67
C ARG A 92 -13.89 -15.45 5.75
N LEU A 93 -12.60 -15.42 5.40
CA LEU A 93 -11.99 -16.46 4.56
C LEU A 93 -12.01 -17.83 5.23
N ARG A 94 -11.75 -17.90 6.54
CA ARG A 94 -11.86 -19.13 7.33
C ARG A 94 -13.29 -19.66 7.34
N ALA A 95 -14.28 -18.79 7.55
CA ALA A 95 -15.69 -19.17 7.61
C ALA A 95 -16.22 -19.80 6.31
N VAL A 96 -15.68 -19.40 5.15
CA VAL A 96 -16.05 -19.98 3.84
C VAL A 96 -15.08 -21.05 3.33
N GLY A 97 -14.20 -21.58 4.20
CA GLY A 97 -13.25 -22.65 3.84
C GLY A 97 -12.19 -22.23 2.82
N ARG A 98 -11.86 -20.93 2.73
CA ARG A 98 -10.86 -20.35 1.80
C ARG A 98 -9.53 -20.00 2.47
N ALA A 99 -9.39 -20.27 3.76
CA ALA A 99 -8.13 -20.18 4.50
C ALA A 99 -8.03 -21.34 5.49
N TYR A 100 -6.83 -21.86 5.68
CA TYR A 100 -6.50 -22.90 6.65
C TYR A 100 -5.17 -22.57 7.32
N ASP A 101 -4.93 -23.13 8.50
CA ASP A 101 -3.68 -22.93 9.22
C ASP A 101 -2.62 -23.93 8.72
N CYS A 102 -1.48 -23.42 8.25
CA CYS A 102 -0.35 -24.24 7.80
C CYS A 102 0.64 -24.44 8.96
N GLY A 103 0.90 -25.71 9.30
CA GLY A 103 1.88 -26.09 10.33
C GLY A 103 3.29 -26.39 9.81
N CYS A 104 3.52 -26.31 8.49
CA CYS A 104 4.80 -26.66 7.89
C CYS A 104 5.91 -25.69 8.30
N THR A 105 7.08 -26.24 8.60
CA THR A 105 8.32 -25.51 8.83
C THR A 105 8.91 -25.01 7.50
N ARG A 106 9.77 -23.99 7.56
CA ARG A 106 10.50 -23.50 6.38
C ARG A 106 11.33 -24.59 5.71
N LYS A 107 11.87 -25.54 6.50
CA LYS A 107 12.64 -26.67 5.97
C LYS A 107 11.76 -27.63 5.16
N GLU A 108 10.62 -28.05 5.71
CA GLU A 108 9.69 -28.94 5.02
C GLU A 108 9.21 -28.35 3.70
N ILE A 109 8.93 -27.03 3.68
CA ILE A 109 8.58 -26.32 2.44
C ILE A 109 9.76 -26.31 1.45
N GLY A 110 10.98 -26.02 1.92
CA GLY A 110 12.18 -26.03 1.07
C GLY A 110 12.47 -27.40 0.46
N ASP A 111 12.34 -28.47 1.26
CA ASP A 111 12.55 -29.85 0.82
C ASP A 111 11.47 -30.32 -0.17
N THR A 112 10.23 -29.82 -0.06
CA THR A 112 9.11 -30.18 -0.96
C THR A 112 9.16 -29.45 -2.31
N LEU A 113 9.73 -28.24 -2.36
CA LEU A 113 9.82 -27.41 -3.57
C LEU A 113 11.07 -27.67 -4.42
N ALA A 114 12.01 -28.46 -3.91
CA ALA A 114 13.23 -28.89 -4.62
C ALA A 114 12.93 -30.04 -5.58
#